data_AF-R7Q5Y5-F1
#
_entry.id   AF-R7Q5Y5-F1
#
_cell.length_a   1.000
_cell.length_b   1.000
_cell.length_c   1.000
_cell.angle_alpha   90.00
_cell.angle_beta   90.00
_cell.angle_gamma   90.00
#
_symmetry.space_group_name_H-M   'P 1'
#
loop_
_entity.id
_entity.type
_entity.pdbx_description
1 polymer ?
#
loop_
_entity_poly.entity_id
_entity_poly.type
_entity_poly.pdbx_seq_one_letter_code
_entity_poly.pdbx_strand_id
1 'polypeptide(L)'
;MLAKLKKELKMPDRRFFWIVLDSMARVGDFESIEALSNSAGRGRAPPIGFTPFVDTCIKYHRDDEAVKFALRIADLRDRARALARCGRGREAADIASRLRNQQLLEEIQDLAARHVASVAKPPERNANR
;
A
#
# COMPACT_ATOMS: atom_id res chain seq x y z
N MET A 1 -0.04 -11.91 21.53
CA MET A 1 -0.99 -12.94 21.02
C MET A 1 -0.58 -13.48 19.65
N LEU A 2 -0.38 -12.63 18.62
CA LEU A 2 -0.08 -13.05 17.24
C LEU A 2 1.22 -13.87 17.07
N ALA A 3 2.29 -13.51 17.78
CA ALA A 3 3.57 -14.26 17.72
C ALA A 3 3.44 -15.70 18.23
N LYS A 4 2.55 -15.94 19.22
CA LYS A 4 2.28 -17.28 19.78
C LYS A 4 1.54 -18.14 18.76
N LEU A 5 0.49 -17.60 18.14
CA LEU A 5 -0.28 -18.26 17.09
C LEU A 5 0.59 -18.63 15.88
N LYS A 6 1.45 -17.71 15.42
CA LYS A 6 2.41 -18.00 14.34
C LYS A 6 3.30 -19.21 14.66
N LYS A 7 3.82 -19.27 15.89
CA LYS A 7 4.72 -20.34 16.36
C LYS A 7 4.00 -21.68 16.47
N GLU A 8 2.80 -21.70 17.03
CA GLU A 8 1.98 -22.91 17.19
C GLU A 8 1.58 -23.50 15.83
N LEU A 9 1.26 -22.64 14.85
CA LEU A 9 0.86 -23.07 13.51
C LEU A 9 2.03 -23.32 12.56
N LYS A 10 3.28 -23.15 13.00
CA LYS A 10 4.50 -23.23 12.17
C LYS A 10 4.35 -22.44 10.86
N MET A 11 3.72 -21.27 10.94
CA MET A 11 3.28 -20.56 9.75
C MET A 11 4.46 -19.85 9.07
N PRO A 12 4.64 -20.01 7.74
CA PRO A 12 5.64 -19.25 7.01
C PRO A 12 5.38 -17.75 7.11
N ASP A 13 6.44 -16.97 7.27
CA ASP A 13 6.38 -15.52 7.47
C ASP A 13 5.55 -14.81 6.41
N ARG A 14 5.76 -15.14 5.14
CA ARG A 14 5.00 -14.55 4.02
C ARG A 14 3.49 -14.79 4.17
N ARG A 15 3.07 -16.00 4.56
CA ARG A 15 1.66 -16.36 4.75
C ARG A 15 1.07 -15.65 5.96
N PHE A 16 1.82 -15.57 7.05
CA PHE A 16 1.43 -14.85 8.25
C PHE A 16 1.13 -13.38 7.94
N PHE A 17 2.04 -12.69 7.25
CA PHE A 17 1.86 -11.28 6.91
C PHE A 17 0.63 -11.03 6.05
N TRP A 18 0.37 -11.86 5.03
CA TRP A 18 -0.82 -11.72 4.19
C TRP A 18 -2.12 -11.88 4.97
N ILE A 19 -2.22 -12.92 5.80
CA ILE A 19 -3.44 -13.20 6.58
C ILE A 19 -3.72 -12.06 7.56
N VAL A 20 -2.69 -11.63 8.29
CA VAL A 20 -2.84 -10.60 9.31
C VAL A 20 -3.14 -9.24 8.69
N LEU A 21 -2.45 -8.87 7.60
CA LEU A 21 -2.69 -7.63 6.86
C LEU A 21 -4.14 -7.55 6.35
N ASP A 22 -4.63 -8.59 5.64
CA ASP A 22 -6.00 -8.60 5.12
C ASP A 22 -7.03 -8.60 6.26
N SER A 23 -6.78 -9.34 7.35
CA SER A 23 -7.69 -9.38 8.50
C SER A 23 -7.80 -8.02 9.20
N MET A 24 -6.68 -7.35 9.46
CA MET A 24 -6.65 -6.04 10.10
C MET A 24 -7.32 -4.98 9.22
N ALA A 25 -7.07 -5.02 7.91
CA ALA A 25 -7.67 -4.08 6.98
C ALA A 25 -9.20 -4.23 6.91
N ARG A 26 -9.72 -5.47 6.95
CA ARG A 26 -11.17 -5.75 6.99
C ARG A 26 -11.87 -5.14 8.21
N VAL A 27 -11.20 -5.10 9.35
CA VAL A 27 -11.75 -4.54 10.60
C VAL A 27 -11.40 -3.06 10.79
N GLY A 28 -10.67 -2.46 9.86
CA GLY A 28 -10.29 -1.06 9.90
C GLY A 28 -9.17 -0.71 10.89
N ASP A 29 -8.41 -1.71 11.36
CA ASP A 29 -7.33 -1.52 12.33
C ASP A 29 -5.99 -1.18 11.63
N PHE A 30 -5.92 0.04 11.11
CA PHE A 30 -4.73 0.53 10.39
C PHE A 30 -3.55 0.85 11.31
N GLU A 31 -3.79 1.11 12.59
CA GLU A 31 -2.73 1.26 13.59
C GLU A 31 -1.96 -0.06 13.78
N SER A 32 -2.68 -1.18 13.88
CA SER A 32 -2.04 -2.50 13.92
C SER A 32 -1.35 -2.87 12.62
N ILE A 33 -1.81 -2.38 11.46
CA ILE A 33 -1.11 -2.56 10.17
C ILE A 33 0.25 -1.86 10.19
N GLU A 34 0.32 -0.64 10.75
CA GLU A 34 1.59 0.06 10.94
C GLU A 34 2.53 -0.72 11.86
N ALA A 35 2.02 -1.23 12.99
CA ALA A 35 2.79 -2.10 13.89
C ALA A 35 3.29 -3.38 13.19
N LEU A 36 2.45 -4.05 12.38
CA LEU A 36 2.81 -5.22 11.59
C LEU A 36 3.93 -4.90 10.60
N SER A 37 3.86 -3.75 9.92
CA SER A 37 4.88 -3.33 8.97
C SER A 37 6.27 -3.17 9.62
N ASN A 38 6.30 -2.82 10.91
CA ASN A 38 7.52 -2.60 11.68
C ASN A 38 8.03 -3.88 12.37
N SER A 39 7.24 -4.95 12.39
CA SER A 39 7.59 -6.20 13.08
C SER A 39 8.61 -7.06 12.31
N ALA A 40 8.93 -6.72 11.06
CA ALA A 40 9.91 -7.44 10.23
C ALA A 40 11.38 -7.17 10.63
N GLY A 41 11.61 -6.26 11.57
CA GLY A 41 12.92 -5.81 12.04
C GLY A 41 13.25 -4.39 11.57
N ARG A 42 14.01 -3.64 12.37
CA ARG A 42 14.39 -2.26 12.01
C ARG A 42 15.16 -2.24 10.69
N GLY A 43 14.77 -1.35 9.78
CA GLY A 43 15.42 -1.17 8.48
C GLY A 43 15.18 -2.30 7.47
N ARG A 44 14.35 -3.31 7.80
CA ARG A 44 14.04 -4.41 6.88
C ARG A 44 12.61 -4.27 6.33
N ALA A 45 12.46 -4.49 5.03
CA ALA A 45 11.13 -4.63 4.44
C ALA A 45 10.46 -5.92 4.95
N PRO A 46 9.12 -5.91 5.14
CA PRO A 46 8.35 -7.12 5.38
C PRO A 46 8.62 -8.20 4.32
N PRO A 47 8.46 -9.50 4.65
CA PRO A 47 8.59 -10.61 3.69
C PRO A 47 7.72 -10.47 2.42
N ILE A 48 6.64 -9.69 2.52
CA ILE A 48 5.72 -9.40 1.40
C ILE A 48 6.05 -8.08 0.69
N GLY A 49 7.06 -7.33 1.15
CA GLY A 49 7.34 -5.96 0.71
C GLY A 49 6.32 -4.94 1.20
N PHE A 50 6.44 -3.69 0.74
CA PHE A 50 5.50 -2.61 1.08
C PHE A 50 4.38 -2.44 0.07
N THR A 51 4.55 -2.89 -1.18
CA THR A 51 3.51 -2.79 -2.21
C THR A 51 2.16 -3.40 -1.77
N PRO A 52 2.12 -4.59 -1.13
CA PRO A 52 0.87 -5.13 -0.58
C PRO A 52 0.20 -4.26 0.47
N PHE A 53 0.98 -3.54 1.29
CA PHE A 53 0.43 -2.63 2.30
C PHE A 53 -0.25 -1.44 1.62
N VAL A 54 0.40 -0.88 0.59
CA VAL A 54 -0.17 0.19 -0.26
C VAL A 54 -1.47 -0.28 -0.91
N ASP A 55 -1.44 -1.42 -1.61
CA ASP A 55 -2.61 -1.97 -2.30
C ASP A 55 -3.78 -2.23 -1.35
N THR A 56 -3.48 -2.74 -0.16
CA THR A 56 -4.48 -3.00 0.87
C THR A 56 -5.09 -1.70 1.38
N CYS A 57 -4.29 -0.67 1.67
CA CYS A 57 -4.81 0.61 2.16
C CYS A 57 -5.68 1.30 1.09
N ILE A 58 -5.27 1.30 -0.17
CA ILE A 58 -6.06 1.83 -1.29
C ILE A 58 -7.40 1.08 -1.43
N LYS A 59 -7.38 -0.25 -1.33
CA LYS A 59 -8.60 -1.09 -1.41
C LYS A 59 -9.65 -0.71 -0.37
N TYR A 60 -9.23 -0.27 0.82
CA TYR A 60 -10.13 0.17 1.90
C TYR A 60 -10.26 1.70 1.99
N HIS A 61 -9.93 2.43 0.91
CA HIS A 61 -10.05 3.89 0.82
C HIS A 61 -9.27 4.66 1.89
N ARG A 62 -8.11 4.12 2.29
CA ARG A 62 -7.18 4.73 3.24
C ARG A 62 -5.90 5.17 2.53
N ASP A 63 -6.03 6.10 1.60
CA ASP A 63 -4.90 6.63 0.84
C ASP A 63 -3.89 7.37 1.74
N ASP A 64 -4.37 7.96 2.84
CA ASP A 64 -3.56 8.57 3.91
C ASP A 64 -2.55 7.57 4.51
N GLU A 65 -3.01 6.35 4.79
CA GLU A 65 -2.17 5.26 5.29
C GLU A 65 -1.29 4.68 4.18
N ALA A 66 -1.84 4.56 2.97
CA ALA A 66 -1.13 4.01 1.81
C ALA A 66 0.17 4.79 1.51
N VAL A 67 0.13 6.12 1.61
CA VAL A 67 1.31 6.99 1.38
C VAL A 67 2.46 6.65 2.33
N LYS A 68 2.18 6.34 3.61
CA LYS A 68 3.22 5.99 4.59
C LYS A 68 4.03 4.78 4.12
N PHE A 69 3.37 3.78 3.54
CA PHE A 69 4.01 2.58 3.04
C PHE A 69 4.67 2.80 1.68
N ALA A 70 4.07 3.62 0.80
CA ALA A 70 4.65 3.96 -0.50
C ALA A 70 6.04 4.58 -0.34
N LEU A 71 6.21 5.52 0.60
CA LEU A 71 7.49 6.17 0.88
C LEU A 71 8.59 5.21 1.37
N ARG A 72 8.22 4.01 1.84
CA ARG A 72 9.15 2.98 2.34
C ARG A 72 9.59 2.00 1.27
N ILE A 73 9.03 2.06 0.06
CA ILE A 73 9.45 1.23 -1.08
C ILE A 73 10.83 1.69 -1.55
N ALA A 74 11.83 0.80 -1.59
CA ALA A 74 13.22 1.16 -1.92
C ALA A 74 13.43 1.48 -3.41
N ASP A 75 12.85 0.70 -4.32
CA ASP A 75 12.94 0.99 -5.76
C ASP A 75 12.12 2.24 -6.08
N LEU A 76 12.78 3.24 -6.69
CA LEU A 76 12.17 4.54 -6.96
C LEU A 76 11.04 4.46 -8.00
N ARG A 77 11.09 3.50 -8.94
CA ARG A 77 10.05 3.34 -9.95
C ARG A 77 8.78 2.77 -9.31
N ASP A 78 8.94 1.75 -8.48
CA ASP A 78 7.81 1.17 -7.73
C ASP A 78 7.24 2.16 -6.70
N ARG A 79 8.10 2.95 -6.06
CA ARG A 79 7.67 4.05 -5.18
C ARG A 79 6.84 5.08 -5.95
N ALA A 80 7.29 5.50 -7.14
CA ALA A 80 6.57 6.48 -7.95
C ALA A 80 5.18 5.96 -8.37
N ARG A 81 5.09 4.70 -8.82
CA ARG A 81 3.80 4.05 -9.13
C ARG A 81 2.87 4.00 -7.93
N ALA A 82 3.40 3.60 -6.76
CA ALA A 82 2.63 3.57 -5.52
C ALA A 82 2.09 4.95 -5.15
N LEU A 83 2.94 5.98 -5.17
CA LEU A 83 2.55 7.37 -4.88
C LEU A 83 1.48 7.88 -5.84
N ALA A 84 1.60 7.59 -7.14
CA ALA A 84 0.59 7.97 -8.13
C ALA A 84 -0.79 7.37 -7.82
N ARG A 85 -0.82 6.09 -7.42
CA ARG A 85 -2.05 5.40 -7.03
C ARG A 85 -2.66 5.90 -5.72
N CYS A 86 -1.86 6.51 -4.84
CA CYS A 86 -2.29 7.11 -3.57
C CYS A 86 -2.66 8.60 -3.70
N GLY A 87 -2.85 9.13 -4.92
CA GLY A 87 -3.17 10.54 -5.14
C GLY A 87 -1.98 11.51 -5.03
N ARG A 88 -0.76 11.02 -4.85
CA ARG A 88 0.48 11.82 -4.80
C ARG A 88 1.15 11.92 -6.18
N GLY A 89 0.35 12.23 -7.20
CA GLY A 89 0.78 12.26 -8.60
C GLY A 89 1.92 13.22 -8.90
N ARG A 90 1.98 14.38 -8.21
CA ARG A 90 3.06 15.36 -8.39
C ARG A 90 4.42 14.80 -7.93
N GLU A 91 4.49 14.23 -6.73
CA GLU A 91 5.72 13.62 -6.24
C GLU A 91 6.13 12.39 -7.05
N ALA A 92 5.15 11.60 -7.51
CA ALA A 92 5.43 10.51 -8.43
C ALA A 92 6.09 11.01 -9.71
N ALA A 93 5.51 12.06 -10.33
CA ALA A 93 6.04 12.66 -11.55
C ALA A 93 7.46 13.22 -11.32
N ASP A 94 7.71 13.89 -10.19
CA ASP A 94 9.04 14.39 -9.83
C ASP A 94 10.09 13.27 -9.78
N ILE A 95 9.73 12.11 -9.21
CA ILE A 95 10.62 10.94 -9.19
C ILE A 95 10.90 10.46 -10.62
N ALA A 96 9.87 10.30 -11.46
CA ALA A 96 10.05 9.83 -12.83
C ALA A 96 10.88 10.80 -13.69
N SER A 97 10.66 12.10 -13.55
CA SER A 97 11.46 13.13 -14.21
C SER A 97 12.93 13.08 -13.79
N ARG A 98 13.22 12.90 -12.49
CA ARG A 98 14.59 12.73 -11.98
C ARG A 98 15.27 11.46 -12.52
N LEU A 99 14.50 10.39 -12.69
CA LEU A 99 14.98 9.15 -13.31
C LEU A 99 15.16 9.26 -14.83
N ARG A 100 14.76 10.38 -15.45
CA ARG A 100 14.73 10.60 -16.91
C ARG A 100 14.01 9.47 -17.65
N ASN A 101 12.97 8.94 -17.03
CA ASN A 101 12.20 7.82 -17.57
C ASN A 101 10.86 8.32 -18.09
N GLN A 102 10.82 8.61 -19.39
CA GLN A 102 9.63 9.13 -20.07
C GLN A 102 8.46 8.15 -20.02
N GLN A 103 8.72 6.84 -20.20
CA GLN A 103 7.69 5.81 -20.14
C GLN A 103 7.05 5.73 -18.75
N LEU A 104 7.85 5.86 -17.69
CA LEU A 104 7.33 5.92 -16.32
C LEU A 104 6.52 7.19 -16.07
N LEU A 105 6.91 8.32 -16.67
CA LEU A 105 6.15 9.58 -16.53
C LEU A 105 4.75 9.46 -17.15
N GLU A 106 4.66 8.86 -18.35
CA GLU A 106 3.39 8.56 -19.01
C GLU A 106 2.55 7.60 -18.18
N GLU A 107 3.15 6.53 -17.65
CA GLU A 107 2.47 5.59 -16.74
C GLU A 107 1.91 6.30 -15.50
N ILE A 108 2.67 7.24 -14.92
CA ILE A 108 2.23 7.99 -13.73
C ILE A 108 1.07 8.94 -14.05
N GLN A 109 1.07 9.57 -15.22
CA GLN A 109 -0.05 10.42 -15.66
C GLN A 109 -1.34 9.60 -15.76
N ASP A 110 -1.27 8.41 -16.36
CA ASP A 110 -2.40 7.48 -16.45
C ASP A 110 -2.88 7.02 -15.08
N LEU A 111 -1.95 6.63 -14.19
CA LEU A 111 -2.29 6.17 -12.83
C LEU A 111 -2.93 7.29 -12.00
N ALA A 112 -2.40 8.51 -12.09
CA ALA A 112 -2.95 9.67 -11.39
C ALA A 112 -4.36 10.02 -11.91
N ALA A 113 -4.57 9.98 -13.22
CA ALA A 113 -5.88 10.20 -13.83
C ALA A 113 -6.92 9.17 -13.36
N ARG A 114 -6.53 7.89 -13.28
CA ARG A 114 -7.39 6.81 -12.76
C ARG A 114 -7.75 7.01 -11.29
N HIS A 115 -6.78 7.44 -10.47
CA HIS A 115 -7.04 7.76 -9.07
C HIS A 115 -8.08 8.89 -8.96
N VAL A 116 -7.89 10.00 -9.68
CA VAL A 116 -8.84 11.12 -9.70
C VAL A 116 -10.24 10.66 -10.12
N ALA A 117 -10.35 9.84 -11.16
CA ALA A 117 -11.63 9.28 -11.61
C ALA A 117 -12.28 8.39 -10.53
N SER A 118 -11.49 7.60 -9.79
CA SER A 118 -12.00 6.74 -8.71
C SER A 118 -12.55 7.53 -7.52
N VAL A 119 -11.97 8.69 -7.21
CA VAL A 119 -12.44 9.60 -6.16
C VAL A 119 -13.67 10.39 -6.60
N ALA A 120 -13.76 10.74 -7.89
CA ALA A 120 -14.88 11.51 -8.43
C ALA A 120 -16.19 10.72 -8.55
N LYS A 121 -16.15 9.38 -8.53
CA LYS A 121 -17.37 8.57 -8.55
C LYS A 121 -18.05 8.64 -7.17
N PRO A 122 -19.32 9.11 -7.06
CA PRO A 122 -20.01 9.15 -5.79
C PRO A 122 -20.07 7.74 -5.19
N PRO A 123 -19.96 7.59 -3.85
CA PRO A 123 -20.09 6.28 -3.24
C PRO A 123 -21.46 5.72 -3.64
N GLU A 124 -21.45 4.58 -4.33
CA GLU A 124 -22.69 3.82 -4.54
C GLU A 124 -23.24 3.56 -3.14
N ARG A 125 -24.32 4.29 -2.80
CA ARG A 125 -25.09 4.11 -1.59
C ARG A 125 -25.55 2.66 -1.64
N ASN A 126 -24.85 1.78 -0.93
CA ASN A 126 -25.25 0.40 -0.74
C ASN A 126 -26.60 0.40 -0.04
N ALA A 127 -27.66 0.41 -0.84
CA ALA A 127 -28.95 -0.10 -0.48
C ALA A 127 -28.80 -1.63 -0.41
N ASN A 128 -29.12 -2.20 0.75
CA ASN A 128 -29.14 -3.63 1.08
C ASN A 128 -27.73 -4.22 1.34
N ARG A 129 -27.43 -4.86 2.47
CA ARG A 129 -28.22 -5.76 3.32
C ARG A 129 -27.78 -5.65 4.78
#